data_AF-U9TWR0-F1
#
_entry.id   AF-U9TWR0-F1
#
_cell.length_a   1.000
_cell.length_b   1.000
_cell.length_c   1.000
_cell.angle_alpha   90.00
_cell.angle_beta   90.00
_cell.angle_gamma   90.00
#
_symmetry.space_group_name_H-M   'P 1'
#
loop_
_entity.id
_entity.type
_entity.pdbx_description
1 polymer ?
#
loop_
_entity_poly.entity_id
_entity_poly.type
_entity_poly.pdbx_seq_one_letter_code
_entity_poly.pdbx_strand_id
1 'polypeptide(L)'
;MLPPCPKCGKDNFKSTRDRNTHLNRRIPCIPKITEVISYPETIPEPSEVGYNLPNNLKYGGTSSVEELKATIDELASQMRAISWQLKNTSMDIKGVSGDITDLSNQQEAAQSKIQDLEETMSQHTTSTKKSVRNLQETLSQHTASTKKSVRDLEETMSQHTALSSKSSIHSIPLSTASSKTSQFTYDPTIADLEQTEEDKEMARLYINQLLLLLRSCPLDIEEFKEGNNMLQWLFANNIIRDDKSFCWLSALLHSPKPTRISLGKPGGED
;
A
#
# COMPACT_ATOMS: atom_id res chain seq x y z
N MET A 1 16.09 -28.91 -27.65
CA MET A 1 16.43 -27.72 -26.83
C MET A 1 15.66 -26.53 -27.35
N LEU A 2 15.14 -25.67 -26.48
CA LEU A 2 14.45 -24.46 -26.92
C LEU A 2 15.49 -23.40 -27.33
N PRO A 3 15.25 -22.63 -28.41
CA PRO A 3 16.17 -21.58 -28.81
C PRO A 3 16.24 -20.48 -27.75
N PRO A 4 17.42 -19.84 -27.61
CA PRO A 4 17.62 -18.74 -26.67
C PRO A 4 16.77 -17.53 -27.04
N CYS A 5 16.54 -16.66 -26.05
CA CYS A 5 15.91 -15.37 -26.28
C CYS A 5 16.79 -14.51 -27.19
N PRO A 6 16.29 -14.01 -28.34
CA PRO A 6 17.08 -13.20 -29.25
C PRO A 6 17.45 -11.82 -28.68
N LYS A 7 16.81 -11.38 -27.59
CA LYS A 7 17.06 -10.08 -26.95
C LYS A 7 18.08 -10.14 -25.81
N CYS A 8 18.08 -11.23 -25.03
CA CYS A 8 18.94 -11.35 -23.86
C CYS A 8 19.76 -12.63 -23.78
N GLY A 9 19.72 -13.51 -24.79
CA GLY A 9 20.51 -14.74 -24.79
C GLY A 9 20.13 -15.77 -23.71
N LYS A 10 19.09 -15.53 -22.90
CA LYS A 10 18.58 -16.50 -21.92
C LYS A 10 18.13 -17.77 -22.65
N ASP A 11 18.63 -18.93 -22.23
CA ASP A 11 18.43 -20.24 -22.88
C ASP A 11 17.84 -21.32 -21.95
N ASN A 12 17.75 -21.04 -20.66
CA ASN A 12 17.29 -21.97 -19.61
C ASN A 12 15.76 -22.09 -19.50
N PHE A 13 15.03 -22.07 -20.62
CA PHE A 13 13.57 -22.21 -20.64
C PHE A 13 13.15 -23.66 -20.42
N LYS A 14 12.30 -23.90 -19.41
CA LYS A 14 11.76 -25.24 -19.12
C LYS A 14 10.64 -25.66 -20.09
N SER A 15 10.00 -24.71 -20.77
CA SER A 15 8.93 -24.97 -21.75
C SER A 15 8.75 -23.84 -22.75
N THR A 16 8.09 -24.11 -23.88
CA THR A 16 7.77 -23.10 -24.91
C THR A 16 6.90 -21.97 -24.35
N ARG A 17 6.01 -22.28 -23.40
CA ARG A 17 5.15 -21.30 -22.72
C ARG A 17 5.96 -20.30 -21.91
N ASP A 18 6.98 -20.77 -21.19
CA ASP A 18 7.89 -19.96 -20.40
C ASP A 18 8.70 -19.00 -21.30
N ARG A 19 9.22 -19.53 -22.43
CA ARG A 19 9.90 -18.71 -23.45
C ARG A 19 8.98 -17.61 -24.00
N ASN A 20 7.77 -17.94 -24.40
CA ASN A 20 6.85 -16.95 -24.98
C ASN A 20 6.41 -15.90 -23.95
N THR A 21 6.21 -16.29 -22.69
CA THR A 21 5.93 -15.35 -21.60
C THR A 21 7.10 -14.39 -21.40
N HIS A 22 8.33 -14.89 -21.48
CA HIS A 22 9.54 -14.07 -21.39
C HIS A 22 9.69 -13.09 -22.56
N LEU A 23 9.31 -13.48 -23.79
CA LEU A 23 9.37 -12.62 -24.97
C LEU A 23 8.29 -11.52 -24.98
N ASN A 24 7.12 -11.82 -24.40
CA ASN A 24 5.93 -10.96 -24.44
C ASN A 24 5.70 -10.13 -23.16
N ARG A 25 6.61 -10.19 -22.18
CA ARG A 25 6.48 -9.39 -20.96
C ARG A 25 6.64 -7.89 -21.27
N ARG A 26 5.89 -7.03 -20.56
CA ARG A 26 5.95 -5.57 -20.74
C ARG A 26 7.33 -4.97 -20.48
N ILE A 27 8.10 -5.57 -19.55
CA ILE A 27 9.44 -5.09 -19.19
C ILE A 27 10.47 -5.71 -20.13
N PRO A 28 11.23 -4.93 -20.92
CA PRO A 28 12.21 -5.47 -21.87
C PRO A 28 13.19 -6.47 -21.22
N CYS A 29 13.63 -7.45 -22.01
CA CYS A 29 14.74 -8.33 -21.61
C CYS A 29 16.01 -7.48 -21.55
N ILE A 30 16.70 -7.45 -20.41
CA ILE A 30 18.01 -6.81 -20.30
C ILE A 30 18.98 -7.69 -21.08
N PRO A 31 19.69 -7.15 -22.11
CA PRO A 31 20.68 -7.92 -22.85
C PRO A 31 21.70 -8.52 -21.87
N LYS A 32 21.91 -9.84 -21.94
CA LYS A 32 22.97 -10.47 -21.16
C LYS A 32 24.28 -10.05 -21.81
N ILE A 33 24.97 -9.09 -21.17
CA ILE A 33 26.34 -8.72 -21.50
C ILE A 33 27.20 -9.93 -21.15
N THR A 34 27.21 -10.93 -22.03
CA THR A 34 28.04 -12.11 -21.88
C THR A 34 29.30 -11.78 -22.66
N GLU A 35 30.29 -11.27 -21.91
CA GLU A 35 31.71 -11.32 -22.21
C GLU A 35 32.17 -10.69 -23.52
N VAL A 36 32.21 -9.36 -23.55
CA VAL A 36 33.43 -8.61 -23.94
C VAL A 36 33.58 -7.43 -22.97
N ILE A 37 33.55 -7.74 -21.67
CA ILE A 37 34.11 -6.85 -20.65
C ILE A 37 35.04 -7.75 -19.85
N SER A 38 36.24 -7.99 -20.41
CA SER A 38 37.40 -8.06 -19.55
C SER A 38 37.44 -6.70 -18.86
N TYR A 39 37.14 -6.66 -17.57
CA TYR A 39 37.53 -5.51 -16.76
C TYR A 39 39.02 -5.28 -17.01
N PRO A 40 39.48 -4.06 -17.37
CA PRO A 40 40.78 -3.64 -16.90
C PRO A 40 40.59 -3.37 -15.41
N GLU A 41 40.82 -4.40 -14.59
CA GLU A 41 41.27 -4.17 -13.24
C GLU A 41 42.55 -3.34 -13.35
N THR A 42 42.59 -2.25 -12.57
CA THR A 42 43.70 -1.29 -12.49
C THR A 42 43.71 -0.24 -13.60
N ILE A 43 43.40 1.00 -13.22
CA ILE A 43 43.88 2.21 -13.90
C ILE A 43 45.41 2.09 -13.95
N PRO A 44 46.05 1.97 -15.13
CA PRO A 44 47.48 2.15 -15.20
C PRO A 44 47.76 3.63 -14.94
N GLU A 45 48.67 3.90 -14.02
CA GLU A 45 49.37 5.18 -13.96
C GLU A 45 49.84 5.61 -15.36
N PRO A 46 49.98 6.92 -15.63
CA PRO A 46 50.51 7.43 -16.90
C PRO A 46 52.03 7.21 -16.95
N SER A 47 52.43 5.94 -17.01
CA SER A 47 53.82 5.50 -17.08
C SER A 47 53.85 4.35 -18.07
N GLU A 48 54.56 4.55 -19.18
CA GLU A 48 54.82 3.55 -20.23
C GLU A 48 53.68 3.32 -21.24
N VAL A 49 53.35 4.39 -21.98
CA VAL A 49 53.01 4.23 -23.40
C VAL A 49 54.26 3.67 -24.11
N GLY A 50 54.38 2.34 -24.09
CA GLY A 50 55.36 1.61 -24.88
C GLY A 50 55.05 1.84 -26.35
N TYR A 51 55.81 2.72 -26.99
CA TYR A 51 55.85 2.87 -28.44
C TYR A 51 56.32 1.55 -29.06
N ASN A 52 55.44 0.59 -29.27
CA ASN A 52 55.70 -0.51 -30.19
C ASN A 52 55.48 -0.02 -31.62
N LEU A 53 56.39 0.86 -32.05
CA LEU A 53 56.66 1.09 -33.46
C LEU A 53 57.22 -0.23 -34.02
N PRO A 54 56.59 -0.86 -35.02
CA PRO A 54 57.16 -2.06 -35.62
C PRO A 54 58.44 -1.67 -36.38
N ASN A 55 59.58 -1.87 -35.73
CA ASN A 55 60.89 -1.82 -36.34
C ASN A 55 61.04 -2.99 -37.31
N ASN A 56 60.57 -2.85 -38.55
CA ASN A 56 61.01 -3.66 -39.68
C ASN A 56 60.94 -2.84 -40.98
N LEU A 57 61.83 -1.87 -41.12
CA LEU A 57 62.25 -1.34 -42.42
C LEU A 57 63.09 -2.43 -43.12
N LYS A 58 62.42 -3.38 -43.78
CA LYS A 58 63.06 -4.25 -44.78
C LYS A 58 62.35 -4.04 -46.11
N TYR A 59 63.09 -3.44 -47.04
CA TYR A 59 62.67 -3.10 -48.40
C TYR A 59 61.94 -4.29 -49.09
N GLY A 60 60.66 -4.08 -49.37
CA GLY A 60 59.78 -4.96 -50.15
C GLY A 60 58.47 -4.22 -50.43
N GLY A 61 58.45 -3.38 -51.48
CA GLY A 61 57.51 -2.26 -51.69
C GLY A 61 56.03 -2.58 -51.97
N THR A 62 55.53 -3.77 -51.66
CA THR A 62 54.11 -4.17 -51.89
C THR A 62 53.56 -5.11 -50.82
N SER A 63 54.13 -5.14 -49.61
CA SER A 63 53.55 -5.87 -48.47
C SER A 63 53.22 -4.91 -47.32
N SER A 64 54.06 -3.90 -47.09
CA SER A 64 53.83 -2.87 -46.07
C SER A 64 52.66 -1.93 -46.40
N VAL A 65 52.36 -1.68 -47.68
CA VAL A 65 51.25 -0.80 -48.08
C VAL A 65 49.90 -1.51 -47.90
N GLU A 66 49.85 -2.79 -48.22
CA GLU A 66 48.69 -3.66 -48.08
C GLU A 66 48.34 -3.89 -46.61
N GLU A 67 49.34 -4.09 -45.75
CA GLU A 67 49.17 -4.16 -44.28
C GLU A 67 48.68 -2.84 -43.69
N LEU A 68 49.23 -1.71 -44.14
CA LEU A 68 48.77 -0.39 -43.71
C LEU A 68 47.32 -0.14 -44.16
N LYS A 69 46.97 -0.53 -45.39
CA LYS A 69 45.60 -0.44 -45.90
C LYS A 69 44.63 -1.28 -45.08
N ALA A 70 44.97 -2.53 -44.76
CA ALA A 70 44.16 -3.38 -43.91
C ALA A 70 43.96 -2.76 -42.51
N THR A 71 45.01 -2.14 -41.95
CA THR A 71 44.94 -1.42 -40.67
C THR A 71 44.01 -0.21 -40.75
N ILE A 72 44.05 0.55 -41.84
CA ILE A 72 43.15 1.69 -42.08
C ILE A 72 41.69 1.22 -42.20
N ASP A 73 41.44 0.15 -42.93
CA ASP A 73 40.09 -0.42 -43.11
C ASP A 73 39.52 -0.94 -41.78
N GLU A 74 40.36 -1.55 -40.95
CA GLU A 74 40.01 -1.99 -39.60
C GLU A 74 39.68 -0.79 -38.69
N LEU A 75 40.53 0.24 -38.66
CA LEU A 75 40.26 1.47 -37.90
C LEU A 75 38.96 2.15 -38.35
N ALA A 76 38.71 2.22 -39.66
CA ALA A 76 37.49 2.79 -40.23
C ALA A 76 36.25 1.99 -39.83
N SER A 77 36.39 0.67 -39.65
CA SER A 77 35.32 -0.21 -39.17
C SER A 77 35.06 0.02 -37.68
N GLN A 78 36.12 0.12 -36.87
CA GLN A 78 36.01 0.45 -35.44
C GLN A 78 35.37 1.83 -35.22
N MET A 79 35.77 2.85 -35.98
CA MET A 79 35.17 4.19 -35.92
C MET A 79 33.68 4.17 -36.22
N ARG A 80 33.23 3.37 -37.21
CA ARG A 80 31.81 3.19 -37.52
C ARG A 80 31.05 2.51 -36.38
N ALA A 81 31.64 1.48 -35.76
CA ALA A 81 31.04 0.79 -34.62
C ALA A 81 30.87 1.73 -33.41
N ILE A 82 31.92 2.50 -33.07
CA ILE A 82 31.88 3.49 -31.99
C ILE A 82 30.83 4.58 -32.27
N SER A 83 30.76 5.08 -33.51
CA SER A 83 29.76 6.07 -33.91
C SER A 83 28.33 5.54 -33.72
N TRP A 84 28.09 4.27 -34.07
CA TRP A 84 26.79 3.64 -33.87
C TRP A 84 26.46 3.46 -32.38
N GLN A 85 27.43 3.03 -31.57
CA GLN A 85 27.27 2.92 -30.12
C GLN A 85 26.93 4.27 -29.48
N LEU A 86 27.67 5.33 -29.82
CA LEU A 86 27.41 6.69 -29.32
C LEU A 86 25.99 7.17 -29.65
N LYS A 87 25.51 6.87 -30.86
CA LYS A 87 24.14 7.22 -31.27
C LYS A 87 23.09 6.50 -30.42
N ASN A 88 23.28 5.21 -30.15
CA ASN A 88 22.36 4.45 -29.32
C ASN A 88 22.37 4.93 -27.87
N THR A 89 23.56 5.10 -27.28
CA THR A 89 23.69 5.64 -25.92
C THR A 89 23.04 7.03 -25.81
N SER A 90 23.15 7.87 -26.84
CA SER A 90 22.47 9.16 -26.88
C SER A 90 20.94 9.02 -26.88
N MET A 91 20.38 8.03 -27.57
CA MET A 91 18.94 7.75 -27.52
C MET A 91 18.51 7.23 -26.15
N ASP A 92 19.30 6.35 -25.54
CA ASP A 92 19.02 5.81 -24.20
C ASP A 92 19.03 6.94 -23.15
N ILE A 93 20.01 7.84 -23.20
CA ILE A 93 20.07 9.02 -22.31
C ILE A 93 18.83 9.89 -22.47
N LYS A 94 18.36 10.11 -23.70
CA LYS A 94 17.11 10.87 -23.93
C LYS A 94 15.89 10.16 -23.35
N GLY A 95 15.82 8.83 -23.48
CA GLY A 95 14.76 8.03 -22.87
C GLY A 95 14.74 8.17 -21.34
N VAL A 96 15.89 7.95 -20.71
CA VAL A 96 16.05 8.10 -19.25
C VAL A 96 15.74 9.53 -18.80
N SER A 97 16.13 10.55 -19.55
CA SER A 97 15.78 11.94 -19.24
C SER A 97 14.27 12.20 -19.27
N GLY A 98 13.55 11.54 -20.18
CA GLY A 98 12.09 11.57 -20.22
C GLY A 98 11.49 10.92 -18.98
N ASP A 99 11.93 9.71 -18.63
CA ASP A 99 11.48 8.98 -17.45
C ASP A 99 11.73 9.78 -16.15
N ILE A 100 12.88 10.45 -16.03
CA ILE A 100 13.20 11.33 -14.88
C ILE A 100 12.20 12.49 -14.79
N THR A 101 11.86 13.10 -15.93
CA THR A 101 10.90 14.21 -15.97
C THR A 101 9.51 13.75 -15.53
N ASP A 102 9.06 12.60 -16.01
CA ASP A 102 7.76 12.02 -15.64
C ASP A 102 7.70 11.66 -14.16
N LEU A 103 8.78 11.08 -13.61
CA LEU A 103 8.88 10.79 -12.18
C LEU A 103 8.89 12.06 -11.33
N SER A 104 9.58 13.11 -11.77
CA SER A 104 9.58 14.41 -11.08
C SER A 104 8.18 15.00 -10.99
N ASN A 105 7.43 14.99 -12.09
CA ASN A 105 6.05 15.48 -12.12
C ASN A 105 5.13 14.65 -11.20
N GLN A 106 5.31 13.32 -11.17
CA GLN A 106 4.56 12.45 -10.25
C GLN A 106 4.88 12.73 -8.79
N GLN A 107 6.14 13.01 -8.47
CA GLN A 107 6.57 13.38 -7.12
C GLN A 107 5.92 14.69 -6.68
N GLU A 108 5.93 15.73 -7.51
CA GLU A 108 5.27 17.01 -7.21
C GLU A 108 3.77 16.84 -6.97
N ALA A 109 3.09 16.07 -7.82
CA ALA A 109 1.67 15.78 -7.66
C ALA A 109 1.37 15.01 -6.37
N ALA A 110 2.24 14.06 -5.98
CA ALA A 110 2.11 13.35 -4.72
C ALA A 110 2.32 14.27 -3.51
N GLN A 111 3.30 15.16 -3.58
CA GLN A 111 3.59 16.13 -2.52
C GLN A 111 2.43 17.10 -2.30
N SER A 112 1.80 17.58 -3.38
CA SER A 112 0.58 18.42 -3.28
C SER A 112 -0.55 17.69 -2.56
N LYS A 113 -0.79 16.41 -2.88
CA LYS A 113 -1.85 15.61 -2.21
C LYS A 113 -1.57 15.39 -0.73
N ILE A 114 -0.30 15.20 -0.36
CA ILE A 114 0.09 15.08 1.06
C ILE A 114 -0.23 16.37 1.79
N GLN A 115 0.11 17.53 1.21
CA GLN A 115 -0.18 18.83 1.80
C GLN A 115 -1.70 19.05 2.00
N ASP A 116 -2.52 18.70 1.01
CA ASP A 116 -3.98 18.79 1.12
C ASP A 116 -4.55 17.88 2.24
N LEU A 117 -3.99 16.67 2.39
CA LEU A 117 -4.37 15.74 3.45
C LEU A 117 -3.95 16.25 4.83
N GLU A 118 -2.75 16.83 4.95
CA GLU A 118 -2.27 17.44 6.19
C GLU A 118 -3.16 18.61 6.62
N GLU A 119 -3.56 19.46 5.67
CA GLU A 119 -4.50 20.55 5.95
C GLU A 119 -5.86 20.01 6.42
N THR A 120 -6.41 19.03 5.71
CA THR A 120 -7.69 18.39 6.06
C THR A 120 -7.65 17.77 7.45
N MET A 121 -6.55 17.08 7.79
CA MET A 121 -6.35 16.46 9.10
C MET A 121 -6.21 17.50 10.21
N SER A 122 -5.54 18.61 9.95
CA SER A 122 -5.43 19.74 10.87
C SER A 122 -6.81 20.34 11.15
N GLN A 123 -7.59 20.61 10.11
CA GLN A 123 -8.96 21.11 10.22
C GLN A 123 -9.84 20.14 11.03
N HIS A 124 -9.82 18.85 10.70
CA HIS A 124 -10.58 17.83 11.43
C HIS A 124 -10.18 17.79 12.92
N THR A 125 -8.87 17.80 13.21
CA THR A 125 -8.36 17.80 14.58
C THR A 125 -8.86 19.01 15.38
N THR A 126 -8.89 20.20 14.78
CA THR A 126 -9.42 21.40 15.46
C THR A 126 -10.93 21.32 15.70
N SER A 127 -11.69 20.81 14.72
CA SER A 127 -13.13 20.60 14.84
C SER A 127 -13.46 19.59 15.94
N THR A 128 -12.78 18.44 15.95
CA THR A 128 -12.94 17.40 16.98
C THR A 128 -12.60 17.94 18.37
N LYS A 129 -11.49 18.68 18.52
CA LYS A 129 -11.15 19.34 19.80
C LYS A 129 -12.25 20.29 20.27
N LYS A 130 -12.86 21.06 19.37
CA LYS A 130 -13.97 21.96 19.69
C LYS A 130 -15.21 21.18 20.13
N SER A 131 -15.58 20.12 19.40
CA SER A 131 -16.70 19.24 19.74
C SER A 131 -16.53 18.60 21.12
N VAL A 132 -15.34 18.05 21.40
CA VAL A 132 -15.01 17.45 22.70
C VAL A 132 -15.14 18.46 23.84
N ARG A 133 -14.64 19.70 23.68
CA ARG A 133 -14.83 20.76 24.69
C ARG A 133 -16.30 21.07 24.93
N ASN A 134 -17.10 21.19 23.88
CA ASN A 134 -18.53 21.45 24.00
C ASN A 134 -19.24 20.32 24.75
N LEU A 135 -18.96 19.07 24.41
CA LEU A 135 -19.53 17.91 25.10
C LEU A 135 -19.12 17.89 26.58
N GLN A 136 -17.86 18.20 26.89
CA GLN A 136 -17.38 18.27 28.26
C GLN A 136 -18.05 19.37 29.09
N GLU A 137 -18.32 20.52 28.47
CA GLU A 137 -19.10 21.60 29.10
C GLU A 137 -20.55 21.16 29.36
N THR A 138 -21.18 20.53 28.37
CA THR A 138 -22.57 20.01 28.47
C THR A 138 -22.69 18.96 29.58
N LEU A 139 -21.73 18.03 29.67
CA LEU A 139 -21.64 17.02 30.73
C LEU A 139 -21.48 17.66 32.11
N SER A 140 -20.65 18.71 32.22
CA SER A 140 -20.44 19.44 33.48
C SER A 140 -21.74 20.12 33.94
N GLN A 141 -22.46 20.76 33.03
CA GLN A 141 -23.76 21.39 33.30
C GLN A 141 -24.80 20.35 33.73
N HIS A 142 -24.90 19.23 33.00
CA HIS A 142 -25.82 18.15 33.34
C HIS A 142 -25.52 17.56 34.73
N THR A 143 -24.24 17.35 35.05
CA THR A 143 -23.81 16.85 36.36
C THR A 143 -24.20 17.80 37.49
N ALA A 144 -24.00 19.12 37.30
CA ALA A 144 -24.41 20.13 38.27
C ALA A 144 -25.94 20.16 38.48
N SER A 145 -26.71 20.11 37.39
CA SER A 145 -28.19 20.05 37.42
C SER A 145 -28.70 18.79 38.12
N THR A 146 -28.11 17.64 37.81
CA THR A 146 -28.46 16.34 38.43
C THR A 146 -28.17 16.38 39.92
N LYS A 147 -26.99 16.86 40.35
CA LYS A 147 -26.66 17.03 41.76
C LYS A 147 -27.64 17.93 42.50
N LYS A 148 -28.08 19.03 41.87
CA LYS A 148 -29.09 19.92 42.45
C LYS A 148 -30.43 19.17 42.63
N SER A 149 -30.91 18.53 41.58
CA SER A 149 -32.19 17.80 41.60
C SER A 149 -32.20 16.68 42.64
N VAL A 150 -31.08 15.98 42.83
CA VAL A 150 -30.92 14.95 43.87
C VAL A 150 -31.03 15.57 45.27
N ARG A 151 -30.35 16.69 45.54
CA ARG A 151 -30.47 17.38 46.84
C ARG A 151 -31.89 17.86 47.12
N ASP A 152 -32.54 18.45 46.13
CA ASP A 152 -33.93 18.92 46.26
C ASP A 152 -34.87 17.72 46.58
N LEU A 153 -34.66 16.56 45.94
CA LEU A 153 -35.41 15.34 46.21
C LEU A 153 -35.14 14.80 47.62
N GLU A 154 -33.88 14.73 48.06
CA GLU A 154 -33.50 14.31 49.42
C GLU A 154 -34.13 15.21 50.49
N GLU A 155 -34.18 16.52 50.25
CA GLU A 155 -34.86 17.48 51.11
C GLU A 155 -36.36 17.19 51.20
N THR A 156 -37.05 17.01 50.06
CA THR A 156 -38.49 16.69 50.05
C THR A 156 -38.80 15.37 50.78
N MET A 157 -37.95 14.36 50.63
CA MET A 157 -38.11 13.07 51.31
C MET A 157 -37.90 13.19 52.83
N SER A 158 -36.93 14.02 53.25
CA SER A 158 -36.70 14.34 54.67
C SER A 158 -37.88 15.10 55.29
N GLN A 159 -38.48 16.03 54.54
CA GLN A 159 -39.69 16.74 54.98
C GLN A 159 -40.90 15.80 55.09
N HIS A 160 -41.08 14.89 54.13
CA HIS A 160 -42.18 13.91 54.15
C HIS A 160 -42.07 12.95 55.34
N THR A 161 -40.87 12.46 55.65
CA THR A 161 -40.63 11.59 56.82
C THR A 161 -40.84 12.32 58.15
N ALA A 162 -40.45 13.59 58.24
CA ALA A 162 -40.73 14.41 59.43
C ALA A 162 -42.23 14.68 59.64
N LEU A 163 -43.00 14.90 58.57
CA LEU A 163 -44.46 15.10 58.63
C LEU A 163 -45.21 13.80 58.94
N SER A 164 -44.78 12.67 58.35
CA SER A 164 -45.33 11.35 58.66
C SER A 164 -45.10 10.96 60.13
N SER A 165 -44.02 11.45 60.75
CA SER A 165 -43.71 11.19 62.17
C SER A 165 -44.52 12.07 63.13
N LYS A 166 -45.07 13.20 62.67
CA LYS A 166 -45.88 14.13 63.49
C LYS A 166 -47.39 13.85 63.45
N SER A 167 -47.88 13.01 62.53
CA SER A 167 -49.32 12.72 62.38
C SER A 167 -49.79 11.39 62.98
N SER A 168 -48.98 10.73 63.81
CA SER A 168 -49.34 9.46 64.47
C SER A 168 -50.33 9.62 65.64
N ILE A 169 -51.53 10.17 65.37
CA ILE A 169 -52.79 9.83 66.06
C ILE A 169 -53.94 9.95 65.04
N HIS A 170 -54.06 9.01 64.10
CA HIS A 170 -55.36 8.38 63.78
C HIS A 170 -55.17 7.26 62.76
N SER A 171 -55.53 6.05 63.17
CA SER A 171 -55.64 4.86 62.32
C SER A 171 -56.77 5.05 61.30
N ILE A 172 -56.45 5.11 60.00
CA ILE A 172 -57.41 5.01 58.88
C ILE A 172 -56.76 4.12 57.79
N PRO A 173 -57.54 3.23 57.12
CA PRO A 173 -57.01 2.00 56.55
C PRO A 173 -56.25 2.22 55.24
N LEU A 174 -55.26 1.33 55.09
CA LEU A 174 -54.38 1.11 53.97
C LEU A 174 -55.19 0.93 52.66
N SER A 175 -55.32 1.99 51.87
CA SER A 175 -55.73 1.88 50.47
C SER A 175 -54.47 1.66 49.64
N THR A 176 -54.39 0.49 49.04
CA THR A 176 -53.41 0.07 48.03
C THR A 176 -53.49 0.99 46.81
N ALA A 177 -52.75 2.09 46.85
CA ALA A 177 -52.45 2.88 45.67
C ALA A 177 -51.42 2.11 44.83
N SER A 178 -51.94 1.42 43.83
CA SER A 178 -51.22 0.79 42.72
C SER A 178 -50.20 1.77 42.14
N SER A 179 -48.92 1.58 42.47
CA SER A 179 -47.80 2.19 41.76
C SER A 179 -47.87 1.76 40.29
N LYS A 180 -48.38 2.65 39.43
CA LYS A 180 -48.09 2.59 38.00
C LYS A 180 -46.61 2.91 37.85
N THR A 181 -45.77 1.89 37.98
CA THR A 181 -44.46 1.88 37.36
C THR A 181 -44.68 2.13 35.88
N SER A 182 -44.32 3.33 35.44
CA SER A 182 -44.20 3.67 34.03
C SER A 182 -43.28 2.63 33.41
N GLN A 183 -43.85 1.69 32.66
CA GLN A 183 -43.12 0.81 31.76
C GLN A 183 -42.42 1.72 30.76
N PHE A 184 -41.17 2.07 31.06
CA PHE A 184 -40.22 2.46 30.02
C PHE A 184 -40.04 1.21 29.18
N THR A 185 -40.82 1.13 28.11
CA THR A 185 -40.64 0.14 27.06
C THR A 185 -39.29 0.46 26.45
N TYR A 186 -38.27 -0.29 26.85
CA TYR A 186 -37.00 -0.29 26.15
C TYR A 186 -37.28 -0.92 24.80
N ASP A 187 -37.45 -0.06 23.79
CA ASP A 187 -37.57 -0.45 22.40
C ASP A 187 -36.19 -0.99 21.97
N PRO A 188 -36.01 -2.32 21.78
CA PRO A 188 -34.70 -2.90 21.48
C PRO A 188 -34.28 -2.67 20.02
N THR A 189 -35.06 -1.89 19.26
CA THR A 189 -34.97 -1.84 17.80
C THR A 189 -33.98 -0.77 17.29
N ILE A 190 -33.30 -0.03 18.16
CA ILE A 190 -32.20 0.90 17.79
C ILE A 190 -30.83 0.30 18.14
N ALA A 191 -30.68 -1.01 17.93
CA ALA A 191 -29.38 -1.68 17.90
C ALA A 191 -29.04 -2.19 16.47
N ASP A 192 -29.78 -1.73 15.46
CA ASP A 192 -29.38 -1.88 14.06
C ASP A 192 -28.30 -0.84 13.72
N LEU A 193 -27.06 -1.26 14.03
CA LEU A 193 -25.79 -0.90 13.40
C LEU A 193 -25.77 0.43 12.60
N GLU A 194 -25.64 1.55 13.29
CA GLU A 194 -24.78 2.62 12.75
C GLU A 194 -23.33 2.15 12.92
N GLN A 195 -22.82 1.46 11.90
CA GLN A 195 -21.38 1.23 11.75
C GLN A 195 -20.70 2.60 11.83
N THR A 196 -19.92 2.84 12.88
CA THR A 196 -19.28 4.15 13.07
C THR A 196 -18.37 4.42 11.87
N GLU A 197 -18.19 5.68 11.50
CA GLU A 197 -17.32 6.01 10.36
C GLU A 197 -15.88 5.48 10.57
N GLU A 198 -15.46 5.37 11.83
CA GLU A 198 -14.20 4.75 12.25
C GLU A 198 -14.14 3.26 11.91
N ASP A 199 -15.22 2.51 12.13
CA ASP A 199 -15.28 1.07 11.80
C ASP A 199 -15.24 0.84 10.27
N LYS A 200 -15.83 1.75 9.48
CA LYS A 200 -15.77 1.68 8.01
C LYS A 200 -14.36 1.93 7.49
N GLU A 201 -13.65 2.91 8.06
CA GLU A 201 -12.26 3.19 7.71
C GLU A 201 -11.34 2.04 8.12
N MET A 202 -11.55 1.46 9.31
CA MET A 202 -10.82 0.27 9.75
C MET A 202 -11.05 -0.93 8.82
N ALA A 203 -12.30 -1.16 8.40
CA ALA A 203 -12.63 -2.20 7.43
C ALA A 203 -11.94 -1.97 6.07
N ARG A 204 -11.89 -0.73 5.57
CA ARG A 204 -11.17 -0.39 4.34
C ARG A 204 -9.67 -0.67 4.46
N LEU A 205 -9.06 -0.31 5.58
CA LEU A 205 -7.65 -0.56 5.85
C LEU A 205 -7.36 -2.08 5.83
N TYR A 206 -8.17 -2.87 6.55
CA TYR A 206 -8.00 -4.32 6.66
C TYR A 206 -8.22 -5.02 5.31
N ILE A 207 -9.19 -4.59 4.51
CA ILE A 207 -9.40 -5.11 3.15
C ILE A 207 -8.18 -4.83 2.27
N ASN A 208 -7.67 -3.59 2.27
CA ASN A 208 -6.53 -3.22 1.45
C ASN A 208 -5.27 -3.99 1.85
N GLN A 209 -5.03 -4.15 3.15
CA GLN A 209 -3.87 -4.87 3.64
C GLN A 209 -3.97 -6.38 3.39
N LEU A 210 -5.15 -6.97 3.56
CA LEU A 210 -5.43 -8.36 3.20
C LEU A 210 -5.20 -8.61 1.70
N LEU A 211 -5.61 -7.68 0.82
CA LEU A 211 -5.37 -7.78 -0.62
C LEU A 211 -3.88 -7.71 -0.99
N LEU A 212 -3.09 -6.93 -0.25
CA LEU A 212 -1.64 -6.89 -0.42
C LEU A 212 -1.01 -8.22 -0.01
N LEU A 213 -1.39 -8.76 1.15
CA LEU A 213 -0.92 -10.08 1.62
C LEU A 213 -1.25 -11.18 0.58
N LEU A 214 -2.48 -11.21 0.07
CA LEU A 214 -2.90 -12.18 -0.95
C LEU A 214 -2.10 -12.10 -2.27
N ARG A 215 -1.48 -10.95 -2.57
CA ARG A 215 -0.61 -10.78 -3.75
C ARG A 215 0.84 -11.16 -3.48
N SER A 216 1.27 -11.11 -2.22
CA SER A 216 2.64 -11.38 -1.79
C SER A 216 2.95 -12.87 -1.61
N CYS A 217 1.99 -13.78 -1.82
CA CYS A 217 2.21 -15.22 -1.65
C CYS A 217 3.47 -15.73 -2.39
N PRO A 218 4.28 -16.61 -1.78
CA PRO A 218 4.02 -17.28 -0.49
C PRO A 218 4.26 -16.36 0.72
N LEU A 219 3.32 -16.39 1.67
CA LEU A 219 3.39 -15.65 2.92
C LEU A 219 4.29 -16.36 3.94
N ASP A 220 4.98 -15.60 4.78
CA ASP A 220 5.61 -16.16 5.97
C ASP A 220 4.57 -16.46 7.09
N ILE A 221 5.02 -17.05 8.20
CA ILE A 221 4.14 -17.48 9.30
C ILE A 221 3.45 -16.29 9.97
N GLU A 222 4.12 -15.15 10.11
CA GLU A 222 3.57 -13.96 10.76
C GLU A 222 2.59 -13.23 9.83
N GLU A 223 2.94 -13.09 8.55
CA GLU A 223 2.06 -12.56 7.52
C GLU A 223 0.78 -13.39 7.36
N PHE A 224 0.91 -14.72 7.43
CA PHE A 224 -0.22 -15.63 7.42
C PHE A 224 -1.13 -15.45 8.63
N LYS A 225 -0.55 -15.36 9.83
CA LYS A 225 -1.30 -15.15 11.08
C LYS A 225 -2.03 -13.81 11.06
N GLU A 226 -1.37 -12.77 10.57
CA GLU A 226 -1.95 -11.44 10.42
C GLU A 226 -3.10 -11.43 9.40
N GLY A 227 -2.92 -12.06 8.24
CA GLY A 227 -3.99 -12.20 7.25
C GLY A 227 -5.22 -12.95 7.80
N ASN A 228 -5.01 -13.98 8.62
CA ASN A 228 -6.10 -14.70 9.28
C ASN A 228 -6.82 -13.85 10.33
N ASN A 229 -6.08 -13.07 11.13
CA ASN A 229 -6.67 -12.15 12.11
C ASN A 229 -7.54 -11.09 11.42
N MET A 230 -7.05 -10.50 10.32
CA MET A 230 -7.82 -9.54 9.51
C MET A 230 -9.10 -10.18 8.95
N LEU A 231 -9.00 -11.39 8.40
CA LEU A 231 -10.15 -12.09 7.84
C LEU A 231 -11.21 -12.42 8.89
N GLN A 232 -10.80 -12.88 10.07
CA GLN A 232 -11.70 -13.13 11.20
C GLN A 232 -12.38 -11.86 11.69
N TRP A 233 -11.63 -10.76 11.79
CA TRP A 233 -12.21 -9.47 12.19
C TRP A 233 -13.25 -8.98 11.18
N LEU A 234 -12.97 -9.07 9.88
CA LEU A 234 -13.90 -8.68 8.82
C LEU A 234 -15.19 -9.52 8.82
N PHE A 235 -15.07 -10.81 9.15
CA PHE A 235 -16.23 -11.69 9.29
C PHE A 235 -17.05 -11.37 10.55
N ALA A 236 -16.40 -11.18 11.70
CA ALA A 236 -17.05 -10.85 12.96
C ALA A 236 -17.83 -9.52 12.91
N ASN A 237 -17.37 -8.57 12.07
CA ASN A 237 -18.02 -7.28 11.86
C ASN A 237 -19.02 -7.27 10.68
N ASN A 238 -19.42 -8.45 10.17
CA ASN A 238 -20.37 -8.57 9.05
C ASN A 238 -19.95 -7.81 7.77
N ILE A 239 -18.66 -7.55 7.58
CA ILE A 239 -18.12 -6.95 6.34
C ILE A 239 -18.07 -8.02 5.24
N ILE A 240 -17.60 -9.21 5.59
CA ILE A 240 -17.72 -10.41 4.75
C ILE A 240 -18.97 -11.15 5.22
N ARG A 241 -20.06 -11.01 4.48
CA ARG A 241 -21.39 -11.49 4.90
C ARG A 241 -21.63 -12.97 4.64
N ASP A 242 -20.86 -13.58 3.75
CA ASP A 242 -21.09 -14.96 3.34
C ASP A 242 -19.90 -15.87 3.68
N ASP A 243 -20.24 -17.02 4.28
CA ASP A 243 -19.29 -18.07 4.66
C ASP A 243 -18.47 -18.55 3.45
N LYS A 244 -19.04 -18.50 2.24
CA LYS A 244 -18.35 -18.92 1.01
C LYS A 244 -17.18 -18.00 0.69
N SER A 245 -17.36 -16.68 0.76
CA SER A 245 -16.30 -15.68 0.57
C SER A 245 -15.24 -15.80 1.65
N PHE A 246 -15.64 -16.01 2.91
CA PHE A 246 -14.70 -16.26 4.00
C PHE A 246 -13.84 -17.51 3.74
N CYS A 247 -14.47 -18.64 3.42
CA CYS A 247 -13.76 -19.88 3.10
C CYS A 247 -12.84 -19.73 1.87
N TRP A 248 -13.29 -19.00 0.85
CA TRP A 248 -12.50 -18.77 -0.36
C TRP A 248 -11.26 -17.91 -0.09
N LEU A 249 -11.40 -16.82 0.66
CA LEU A 249 -10.27 -15.96 1.06
C LEU A 249 -9.31 -16.68 2.01
N SER A 250 -9.84 -17.48 2.93
CA SER A 250 -9.02 -18.33 3.80
C SER A 250 -8.21 -19.33 2.96
N ALA A 251 -8.83 -20.01 1.99
CA ALA A 251 -8.13 -20.92 1.09
C ALA A 251 -7.04 -20.22 0.25
N LEU A 252 -7.24 -18.96 -0.12
CA LEU A 252 -6.25 -18.16 -0.83
C LEU A 252 -5.04 -17.81 0.04
N LEU A 253 -5.24 -17.47 1.33
CA LEU A 253 -4.14 -17.25 2.27
C LEU A 253 -3.26 -18.49 2.45
N HIS A 254 -3.86 -19.68 2.36
CA HIS A 254 -3.15 -20.97 2.43
C HIS A 254 -2.56 -21.40 1.07
N SER A 255 -2.75 -20.62 0.01
CA SER A 255 -2.27 -21.00 -1.32
C SER A 255 -0.74 -20.77 -1.42
N PRO A 256 0.04 -21.79 -1.84
CA PRO A 256 1.47 -21.64 -2.09
C PRO A 256 1.78 -20.86 -3.37
N LYS A 257 0.76 -20.40 -4.11
CA LYS A 257 0.92 -19.68 -5.38
C LYS A 257 0.22 -18.32 -5.34
N PRO A 258 0.87 -17.24 -5.83
CA PRO A 258 0.26 -15.93 -5.94
C PRO A 258 -0.96 -15.99 -6.85
N THR A 259 -2.11 -15.65 -6.29
CA THR A 259 -3.37 -15.67 -7.02
C THR A 259 -3.65 -14.29 -7.57
N ARG A 260 -3.81 -14.17 -8.89
CA ARG A 260 -4.24 -12.92 -9.52
C ARG A 260 -5.72 -12.69 -9.22
N ILE A 261 -6.00 -11.97 -8.16
CA ILE A 261 -7.35 -11.47 -7.87
C ILE A 261 -7.62 -10.30 -8.81
N SER A 262 -8.41 -10.53 -9.86
CA SER A 262 -8.97 -9.46 -10.68
C SER A 262 -10.19 -8.89 -9.96
N LEU A 263 -10.04 -7.71 -9.36
CA LEU A 263 -11.18 -6.91 -8.89
C LEU A 263 -12.04 -6.56 -10.12
N GLY A 264 -13.22 -7.15 -10.20
CA GLY A 264 -14.23 -6.75 -11.17
C GLY A 264 -14.52 -5.26 -11.02
N LYS A 265 -14.73 -4.58 -12.15
CA LYS A 265 -15.10 -3.16 -12.18
C LYS A 265 -16.30 -2.93 -11.24
N PRO A 266 -16.29 -1.85 -10.42
CA PRO A 266 -17.49 -1.45 -9.71
C PRO A 266 -18.59 -1.17 -10.75
N GLY A 267 -19.72 -1.85 -10.58
CA GLY A 267 -20.83 -1.84 -11.53
C GLY A 267 -21.34 -0.44 -11.78
N GLY A 268 -21.61 -0.15 -13.06
CA GLY A 268 -22.50 0.94 -13.43
C GLY A 268 -23.91 0.61 -12.97
N GLU A 269 -24.56 1.60 -12.39
CA GLU A 269 -25.99 1.62 -12.14
C GLU A 269 -26.72 1.65 -13.49
N ASP A 270 -27.66 0.73 -13.67
CA ASP A 270 -28.85 0.84 -14.54
C ASP A 270 -30.08 0.52 -13.67
#